data_AF-A0A6M0JXF4-F1
#
_entry.id   AF-A0A6M0JXF4-F1
#
_cell.length_a   1.000
_cell.length_b   1.000
_cell.length_c   1.000
_cell.angle_alpha   90.00
_cell.angle_beta   90.00
_cell.angle_gamma   90.00
#
_symmetry.space_group_name_H-M   'P 1'
#
loop_
_entity.id
_entity.type
_entity.pdbx_description
1 polymer ?
#
loop_
_entity_poly.entity_id
_entity_poly.type
_entity_poly.pdbx_seq_one_letter_code
_entity_poly.pdbx_strand_id
1 'polypeptide(L)'
;MVAFAQLHAQNHKITELSNVFLYLVRERSMCDTDVACDVFFDLTNRIREHMELVDRDICGALISYPDQKVKNTANRFLSGSTEIKRIFGAYVKEWCSQKRHALTISDYSSFLQDTEQMFALVMDRIQRETEHLYPLLRKLEGGDDKQVA
;
A
#
# COMPACT_ATOMS: atom_id res chain seq x y z
N MET A 1 7.73 -1.95 18.37
CA MET A 1 6.71 -2.65 17.56
C MET A 1 5.66 -1.64 17.15
N VAL A 2 5.32 -1.54 15.86
CA VAL A 2 4.12 -0.79 15.45
C VAL A 2 2.90 -1.58 15.94
N ALA A 3 1.96 -0.91 16.60
CA ALA A 3 0.77 -1.57 17.11
C ALA A 3 -0.09 -2.08 15.94
N PHE A 4 -0.53 -3.35 15.99
CA PHE A 4 -1.46 -3.90 14.97
C PHE A 4 -2.70 -3.04 14.76
N ALA A 5 -3.20 -2.38 15.81
CA ALA A 5 -4.30 -1.45 15.73
C ALA A 5 -3.99 -0.27 14.79
N GLN A 6 -2.75 0.22 14.78
CA GLN A 6 -2.31 1.29 13.90
C GLN A 6 -2.20 0.83 12.45
N LEU A 7 -1.68 -0.38 12.20
CA LEU A 7 -1.64 -0.98 10.86
C LEU A 7 -3.05 -1.19 10.30
N HIS A 8 -3.96 -1.73 11.10
CA HIS A 8 -5.36 -1.90 10.69
C HIS A 8 -6.05 -0.56 10.42
N ALA A 9 -5.81 0.47 11.23
CA ALA A 9 -6.33 1.81 10.98
C ALA A 9 -5.81 2.40 9.67
N GLN A 10 -4.51 2.20 9.36
CA GLN A 10 -3.92 2.62 8.09
C GLN A 10 -4.56 1.88 6.91
N ASN A 11 -4.69 0.56 6.98
CA ASN A 11 -5.32 -0.25 5.93
C ASN A 11 -6.76 0.19 5.68
N HIS A 12 -7.51 0.42 6.76
CA HIS A 12 -8.88 0.90 6.66
C HIS A 12 -8.95 2.26 5.97
N LYS A 13 -8.06 3.20 6.34
CA LYS A 13 -8.05 4.53 5.74
C LYS A 13 -7.63 4.51 4.26
N ILE A 14 -6.63 3.71 3.91
CA ILE A 14 -6.20 3.51 2.51
C ILE A 14 -7.35 2.92 1.69
N THR A 15 -8.05 1.91 2.23
CA THR A 15 -9.20 1.29 1.56
C THR A 15 -10.33 2.29 1.35
N GLU A 16 -10.67 3.08 2.36
CA GLU A 16 -11.72 4.10 2.28
C GLU A 16 -11.40 5.14 1.20
N LEU A 17 -10.19 5.71 1.25
CA LEU A 17 -9.75 6.70 0.26
C LEU A 17 -9.66 6.12 -1.14
N SER A 18 -9.23 4.86 -1.29
CA SER A 18 -9.20 4.19 -2.60
C SER A 18 -10.60 4.04 -3.19
N ASN A 19 -11.59 3.68 -2.38
CA ASN A 19 -12.98 3.58 -2.82
C ASN A 19 -13.56 4.95 -3.22
N VAL A 20 -13.30 5.98 -2.40
CA VAL A 20 -13.76 7.36 -2.70
C VAL A 20 -13.12 7.85 -3.99
N PHE A 21 -11.81 7.69 -4.14
CA PHE A 21 -11.11 8.13 -5.33
C PHE A 21 -11.56 7.37 -6.58
N LEU A 22 -11.68 6.04 -6.52
CA LEU A 22 -12.21 5.22 -7.61
C LEU A 22 -13.62 5.66 -8.04
N TYR A 23 -14.44 6.12 -7.10
CA TYR A 23 -15.76 6.66 -7.43
C TYR A 23 -15.69 8.03 -8.10
N LEU A 24 -14.80 8.92 -7.62
CA LEU A 24 -14.59 10.25 -8.20
C LEU A 24 -14.05 10.16 -9.63
N VAL A 25 -13.06 9.28 -9.88
CA VAL A 25 -12.43 9.17 -11.21
C VAL A 25 -13.33 8.53 -12.26
N ARG A 26 -14.50 7.99 -11.90
CA ARG A 26 -15.51 7.51 -12.85
C ARG A 26 -16.24 8.62 -13.57
N GLU A 27 -16.14 9.85 -13.08
CA GLU A 27 -16.66 11.04 -13.75
C GLU A 27 -15.49 11.92 -14.20
N ARG A 28 -15.28 12.06 -15.51
CA ARG A 28 -14.15 12.83 -16.06
C ARG A 28 -14.11 14.27 -15.57
N SER A 29 -15.28 14.87 -15.33
CA SER A 29 -15.42 16.23 -14.81
C SER A 29 -14.91 16.39 -13.39
N MET A 30 -14.91 15.31 -12.59
CA MET A 30 -14.40 15.30 -11.23
C MET A 30 -12.87 15.20 -11.19
N CYS A 31 -12.24 14.55 -12.17
CA CYS A 31 -10.79 14.38 -12.19
C CYS A 31 -9.99 15.69 -12.26
N ASP A 32 -10.56 16.76 -12.82
CA ASP A 32 -9.89 18.06 -12.91
C ASP A 32 -10.13 18.93 -11.66
N THR A 33 -10.85 18.43 -10.66
CA THR A 33 -11.11 19.16 -9.43
C THR A 33 -9.91 19.09 -8.48
N ASP A 34 -9.67 20.19 -7.76
CA ASP A 34 -8.64 20.24 -6.71
C ASP A 34 -8.88 19.15 -5.66
N VAL A 35 -10.15 18.85 -5.34
CA VAL A 35 -10.53 17.82 -4.37
C VAL A 35 -10.10 16.42 -4.82
N ALA A 36 -10.30 16.06 -6.09
CA ALA A 36 -9.86 14.76 -6.60
C ALA A 36 -8.34 14.64 -6.59
N CYS A 37 -7.63 15.73 -6.92
CA CYS A 37 -6.18 15.78 -6.84
C CYS A 37 -5.70 15.61 -5.39
N ASP A 38 -6.26 16.37 -4.44
CA ASP A 38 -5.92 16.28 -3.02
C ASP A 38 -6.13 14.86 -2.46
N VAL A 39 -7.28 14.24 -2.78
CA VAL A 39 -7.57 12.86 -2.38
C VAL A 39 -6.54 11.90 -2.97
N PHE A 40 -6.17 12.07 -4.24
CA PHE A 40 -5.14 11.25 -4.89
C PHE A 40 -3.76 11.39 -4.21
N PHE A 41 -3.32 12.62 -3.94
CA PHE A 41 -2.02 12.87 -3.34
C PHE A 41 -1.98 12.39 -1.87
N ASP A 42 -3.06 12.59 -1.09
CA ASP A 42 -3.17 12.06 0.27
C ASP A 42 -3.11 10.52 0.26
N LEU A 43 -3.90 9.88 -0.61
CA LEU A 43 -3.91 8.43 -0.76
C LEU A 43 -2.53 7.88 -1.17
N THR A 44 -1.89 8.52 -2.15
CA THR A 44 -0.53 8.20 -2.59
C THR A 44 0.46 8.26 -1.44
N ASN A 45 0.44 9.34 -0.65
CA ASN A 45 1.35 9.50 0.48
C ASN A 45 1.09 8.43 1.55
N ARG A 46 -0.17 8.15 1.88
CA ARG A 46 -0.52 7.12 2.86
C ARG A 46 -0.08 5.72 2.45
N ILE A 47 -0.26 5.36 1.17
CA ILE A 47 0.19 4.08 0.63
C ILE A 47 1.72 3.97 0.75
N ARG A 48 2.44 5.03 0.37
CA ARG A 48 3.90 5.07 0.47
C ARG A 48 4.38 4.93 1.91
N GLU A 49 3.83 5.72 2.83
CA GLU A 49 4.17 5.69 4.25
C GLU A 49 3.88 4.32 4.87
N HIS A 50 2.71 3.73 4.55
CA HIS A 50 2.34 2.41 5.01
C HIS A 50 3.31 1.33 4.52
N MET A 51 3.65 1.35 3.22
CA MET A 51 4.61 0.41 2.66
C MET A 51 6.01 0.58 3.27
N GLU A 52 6.49 1.80 3.45
CA GLU A 52 7.79 2.05 4.07
C GLU A 52 7.84 1.55 5.53
N LEU A 53 6.75 1.74 6.28
CA LEU A 53 6.63 1.24 7.64
C LEU A 53 6.63 -0.29 7.65
N VAL A 54 5.84 -0.95 6.80
CA VAL A 54 5.81 -2.42 6.72
C VAL A 54 7.16 -2.99 6.27
N ASP A 55 7.80 -2.38 5.27
CA ASP A 55 9.10 -2.81 4.76
C ASP A 55 10.19 -2.70 5.83
N ARG A 56 10.25 -1.55 6.52
CA ARG A 56 11.31 -1.27 7.48
C ARG A 56 11.09 -1.98 8.81
N ASP A 57 9.90 -1.82 9.40
CA ASP A 57 9.66 -2.21 10.78
C ASP A 57 9.25 -3.69 10.87
N ILE A 58 8.40 -4.16 9.96
CA ILE A 58 7.93 -5.55 9.96
C ILE A 58 8.94 -6.44 9.21
N CYS A 59 9.17 -6.20 7.93
CA CYS A 59 10.02 -7.08 7.13
C CYS A 59 11.48 -7.05 7.63
N GLY A 60 11.97 -5.90 8.11
CA GLY A 60 13.27 -5.78 8.77
C GLY A 60 13.40 -6.71 9.99
N ALA A 61 12.41 -6.74 10.88
CA ALA A 61 12.41 -7.63 12.04
C ALA A 61 12.34 -9.11 11.63
N LEU A 62 11.55 -9.44 10.59
CA LEU A 62 11.38 -10.82 10.10
C LEU A 62 12.63 -11.36 9.40
N ILE A 63 13.42 -10.53 8.73
CA ILE A 63 14.69 -10.95 8.08
C ILE A 63 15.74 -11.36 9.11
N SER A 64 15.76 -10.70 10.26
CA SER A 64 16.65 -11.03 11.37
C SER A 64 16.24 -12.30 12.12
N TYR A 65 15.05 -12.85 11.84
CA TYR A 65 14.55 -14.04 12.52
C TYR A 65 15.27 -15.32 12.05
N PRO A 66 15.61 -16.28 12.93
CA PRO A 66 16.40 -17.46 12.56
C PRO A 66 15.72 -18.42 11.57
N ASP A 67 14.38 -18.45 11.53
CA ASP A 67 13.62 -19.34 10.64
C ASP A 67 13.66 -18.88 9.18
N GLN A 68 14.17 -19.74 8.29
CA GLN A 68 14.27 -19.49 6.86
C GLN A 68 12.89 -19.27 6.20
N LYS A 69 11.82 -19.90 6.69
CA LYS A 69 10.45 -19.67 6.18
C LYS A 69 9.99 -18.24 6.44
N VAL A 70 10.30 -17.71 7.63
CA VAL A 70 9.98 -16.34 8.02
C VAL A 70 10.74 -15.34 7.14
N LYS A 71 12.04 -15.58 6.93
CA LYS A 71 12.86 -14.76 6.01
C LYS A 71 12.34 -14.77 4.58
N ASN A 72 11.94 -15.93 4.07
CA ASN A 72 11.40 -16.05 2.71
C ASN A 72 10.10 -15.27 2.54
N THR A 73 9.22 -15.29 3.56
CA THR A 73 8.00 -14.48 3.55
C THR A 73 8.34 -12.99 3.52
N ALA A 74 9.25 -12.51 4.38
CA ALA A 74 9.67 -11.11 4.39
C ALA A 74 10.26 -10.66 3.04
N ASN A 75 11.13 -11.48 2.44
CA ASN A 75 11.71 -11.19 1.12
C ASN A 75 10.64 -11.09 0.02
N ARG A 76 9.60 -11.93 0.05
CA ARG A 76 8.48 -11.82 -0.90
C ARG A 76 7.73 -10.51 -0.78
N PHE A 77 7.48 -10.05 0.45
CA PHE A 77 6.84 -8.75 0.69
C PHE A 77 7.70 -7.57 0.22
N LEU A 78 9.00 -7.59 0.50
CA LEU A 78 9.93 -6.55 0.03
C LEU A 78 10.04 -6.47 -1.49
N SER A 79 10.12 -7.63 -2.17
CA SER A 79 10.08 -7.69 -3.63
C SER A 79 8.78 -7.11 -4.18
N GLY A 80 7.64 -7.48 -3.58
CA GLY A 80 6.33 -6.94 -3.94
C GLY A 80 6.23 -5.42 -3.74
N SER A 81 6.78 -4.89 -2.64
CA SER A 81 6.83 -3.43 -2.39
C SER A 81 7.60 -2.70 -3.47
N THR A 82 8.71 -3.27 -3.91
CA THR A 82 9.56 -2.68 -4.95
C THR A 82 8.81 -2.59 -6.29
N GLU A 83 8.10 -3.66 -6.65
CA GLU A 83 7.28 -3.68 -7.86
C GLU A 83 6.13 -2.67 -7.81
N ILE A 84 5.40 -2.61 -6.69
CA ILE A 84 4.31 -1.64 -6.53
C ILE A 84 4.86 -0.21 -6.59
N LYS A 85 5.94 0.11 -5.88
CA LYS A 85 6.59 1.43 -5.94
C LYS A 85 7.01 1.80 -7.37
N ARG A 86 7.49 0.84 -8.16
CA ARG A 86 7.86 1.06 -9.57
C ARG A 86 6.64 1.41 -10.43
N ILE A 87 5.57 0.62 -10.32
CA ILE A 87 4.32 0.85 -11.06
C ILE A 87 3.71 2.20 -10.65
N PHE A 88 3.69 2.48 -9.35
CA PHE A 88 3.20 3.73 -8.80
C PHE A 88 3.99 4.94 -9.30
N GLY A 89 5.32 4.86 -9.31
CA GLY A 89 6.18 5.92 -9.83
C GLY A 89 5.98 6.17 -11.32
N ALA A 90 5.75 5.12 -12.12
CA ALA A 90 5.40 5.25 -13.53
C ALA A 90 4.04 5.93 -13.72
N TYR A 91 3.02 5.47 -12.97
CA TYR A 91 1.67 6.05 -12.99
C TYR A 91 1.67 7.54 -12.64
N VAL A 92 2.32 7.93 -11.54
CA VAL A 92 2.38 9.34 -11.11
C VAL A 92 3.11 10.18 -12.17
N LYS A 93 4.14 9.64 -12.81
CA LYS A 93 4.88 10.37 -13.85
C LYS A 93 4.06 10.57 -15.14
N GLU A 94 3.24 9.59 -15.49
CA GLU A 94 2.40 9.61 -16.70
C GLU A 94 1.18 10.50 -16.52
N TRP A 95 0.47 10.32 -15.39
CA TRP A 95 -0.87 10.87 -15.19
C TRP A 95 -0.90 12.07 -14.23
N CYS A 96 0.19 12.37 -13.52
CA CYS A 96 0.22 13.45 -12.52
C CYS A 96 1.34 14.46 -12.79
N SER A 97 1.00 15.74 -12.67
CA SER A 97 1.99 16.80 -12.67
C SER A 97 2.19 17.35 -11.26
N GLN A 98 3.20 16.84 -10.53
CA GLN A 98 3.55 17.36 -9.20
C GLN A 98 3.80 18.88 -9.18
N LYS A 99 4.30 19.45 -10.28
CA LYS A 99 4.54 20.90 -10.39
C LYS A 99 3.25 21.72 -10.44
N ARG A 100 2.16 21.14 -10.95
CA ARG A 100 0.86 21.83 -11.12
C ARG A 100 -0.19 21.35 -10.13
N HIS A 101 0.13 20.35 -9.30
CA HIS A 101 -0.82 19.68 -8.41
C HIS A 101 -2.10 19.28 -9.18
N ALA A 102 -1.94 18.71 -10.38
CA ALA A 102 -3.05 18.42 -11.28
C ALA A 102 -2.86 17.08 -12.00
N LEU A 103 -3.97 16.42 -12.30
CA LEU A 103 -4.02 15.21 -13.12
C LEU A 103 -3.95 15.60 -14.61
N THR A 104 -2.98 15.07 -15.33
CA THR A 104 -2.79 15.28 -16.77
C THR A 104 -3.38 14.10 -17.53
N ILE A 105 -4.71 14.09 -17.63
CA ILE A 105 -5.44 12.98 -18.27
C ILE A 105 -5.56 13.24 -19.77
N SER A 106 -4.65 12.63 -20.53
CA SER A 106 -4.66 12.65 -22.00
C SER A 106 -5.73 11.69 -22.57
N ASP A 107 -5.82 10.48 -22.00
CA ASP A 107 -6.84 9.48 -22.32
C ASP A 107 -7.50 9.01 -21.03
N TYR A 108 -8.79 9.30 -20.91
CA TYR A 108 -9.60 8.98 -19.75
C TYR A 108 -9.76 7.48 -19.53
N SER A 109 -9.90 6.70 -20.62
CA SER A 109 -10.10 5.25 -20.51
C SER A 109 -8.85 4.54 -20.03
N SER A 110 -7.70 4.87 -20.62
CA SER A 110 -6.39 4.39 -20.16
C SER A 110 -6.09 4.83 -18.74
N PHE A 111 -6.37 6.09 -18.38
CA PHE A 111 -6.22 6.58 -17.01
C PHE A 111 -7.04 5.77 -16.02
N LEU A 112 -8.33 5.54 -16.29
CA LEU A 112 -9.20 4.79 -15.39
C LEU A 112 -8.71 3.34 -15.23
N GLN A 113 -8.33 2.70 -16.33
CA GLN A 113 -7.80 1.34 -16.29
C GLN A 113 -6.50 1.23 -15.49
N ASP A 114 -5.55 2.14 -15.70
CA ASP A 114 -4.30 2.18 -14.96
C ASP A 114 -4.53 2.46 -13.47
N THR A 115 -5.50 3.32 -13.18
CA THR A 115 -5.92 3.66 -11.81
C THR A 115 -6.48 2.45 -11.09
N GLU A 116 -7.41 1.72 -11.73
CA GLU A 116 -7.99 0.49 -11.19
C GLU A 116 -6.92 -0.59 -10.97
N GLN A 117 -6.00 -0.77 -11.91
CA GLN A 117 -4.89 -1.71 -11.75
C GLN A 117 -3.98 -1.35 -10.59
N MET A 118 -3.65 -0.06 -10.46
CA MET A 118 -2.80 0.43 -9.38
C MET A 118 -3.45 0.17 -8.01
N PHE A 119 -4.74 0.44 -7.85
CA PHE A 119 -5.45 0.13 -6.61
C PHE A 119 -5.62 -1.36 -6.37
N ALA A 120 -5.86 -2.17 -7.40
CA ALA A 120 -5.94 -3.62 -7.25
C ALA A 120 -4.64 -4.19 -6.65
N LEU A 121 -3.47 -3.71 -7.08
CA LEU A 121 -2.18 -4.12 -6.53
C LEU A 121 -2.01 -3.73 -5.05
N VAL A 122 -2.46 -2.54 -4.67
CA VAL A 122 -2.41 -2.05 -3.29
C VAL A 122 -3.36 -2.86 -2.40
N MET A 123 -4.57 -3.14 -2.88
CA MET A 123 -5.56 -3.94 -2.15
C MET A 123 -5.11 -5.39 -1.97
N ASP A 124 -4.57 -6.01 -3.01
CA ASP A 124 -3.99 -7.37 -2.93
C ASP A 124 -2.83 -7.41 -1.93
N ARG A 125 -2.00 -6.37 -1.88
CA ARG A 125 -0.95 -6.24 -0.89
C ARG A 125 -1.50 -6.17 0.53
N ILE A 126 -2.47 -5.29 0.79
CA ILE A 126 -3.13 -5.17 2.11
C ILE A 126 -3.75 -6.51 2.53
N GLN A 127 -4.41 -7.21 1.61
CA GLN A 127 -4.99 -8.52 1.88
C GLN A 127 -3.92 -9.53 2.28
N ARG A 128 -2.83 -9.64 1.52
CA ARG A 128 -1.71 -10.53 1.85
C ARG A 128 -1.09 -10.21 3.20
N GLU A 129 -0.99 -8.93 3.57
CA GLU A 129 -0.52 -8.56 4.91
C GLU A 129 -1.45 -9.07 6.01
N THR A 130 -2.76 -8.90 5.84
CA THR A 130 -3.75 -9.37 6.82
C THR A 130 -3.84 -10.89 6.92
N GLU A 131 -3.65 -11.62 5.82
CA GLU A 131 -3.80 -13.09 5.76
C GLU A 131 -2.50 -13.84 6.07
N HIS A 132 -1.34 -13.26 5.77
CA HIS A 132 -0.05 -13.95 5.91
C HIS A 132 0.87 -13.26 6.91
N LEU A 133 1.05 -11.95 6.78
CA LEU A 133 2.07 -11.22 7.56
C LEU A 133 1.65 -11.05 9.02
N TYR A 134 0.42 -10.62 9.29
CA TYR A 134 -0.05 -10.39 10.65
C TYR A 134 -0.22 -11.68 11.45
N PRO A 135 -0.78 -12.79 10.90
CA PRO A 135 -0.82 -14.06 11.61
C PRO A 135 0.57 -14.61 11.90
N LEU A 136 1.55 -14.39 11.00
CA LEU A 136 2.93 -14.78 11.24
C LEU A 136 3.52 -13.98 12.41
N LEU A 137 3.38 -12.66 12.41
CA LEU A 137 3.83 -11.82 13.52
C LEU A 137 3.20 -12.22 14.85
N ARG A 138 1.88 -12.46 14.89
CA ARG A 138 1.20 -12.93 16.12
C ARG A 138 1.73 -14.27 16.61
N LYS A 139 2.11 -15.19 15.72
CA LYS A 139 2.74 -16.47 16.11
C LYS A 139 4.13 -16.28 16.68
N LEU A 140 4.88 -15.29 16.20
CA LEU A 140 6.23 -14.98 16.68
C LEU A 140 6.16 -14.26 18.02
N GLU A 141 5.29 -13.26 18.17
CA GLU A 141 5.08 -12.53 19.43
C GLU A 141 4.40 -13.37 20.52
N GLY A 142 3.46 -14.24 20.14
CA GLY A 142 2.82 -15.20 21.06
C GLY A 142 3.61 -16.49 21.28
N GLY A 143 4.72 -16.67 20.56
CA GLY A 143 5.61 -17.83 20.66
C GLY A 143 6.73 -17.69 21.69
N ASP A 144 7.02 -16.46 22.13
CA ASP A 144 8.04 -16.16 23.14
C ASP A 144 7.62 -16.55 24.57
N ASP A 145 6.37 -16.98 24.77
CA ASP A 145 5.83 -17.39 26.09
C ASP A 145 5.90 -18.92 26.33
N LYS A 146 6.60 -19.67 25.47
CA LYS A 146 6.72 -21.14 25.58
C LYS A 146 8.14 -21.70 25.46
N GLN A 147 9.17 -20.93 25.82
CA GLN A 147 10.51 -21.47 26.09
C GLN A 147 11.05 -21.02 27.46
N VAL A 148 10.28 -21.26 28.51
CA VAL A 148 10.78 -21.36 29.89
C VAL A 148 9.82 -22.24 30.68
N ALA A 149 9.97 -23.56 30.53
CA ALA A 149 9.55 -24.57 31.49
C ALA A 149 10.31 -25.88 31.22
#